data_AF-A0AA36FTT6-F1
#
_entry.id   AF-A0AA36FTT6-F1
#
_cell.length_a   1.000
_cell.length_b   1.000
_cell.length_c   1.000
_cell.angle_alpha   90.00
_cell.angle_beta   90.00
_cell.angle_gamma   90.00
#
_symmetry.space_group_name_H-M   'P 1'
#
loop_
_entity.id
_entity.type
_entity.pdbx_description
1 polymer ?
#
loop_
_entity_poly.entity_id
_entity_poly.type
_entity_poly.pdbx_seq_one_letter_code
_entity_poly.pdbx_strand_id
1 'polypeptide(L)'
;MQPLDGPICIVGVVLYSKVWRAFDRGLYQFFKRYIFIPICAPSFSLPRKICGVLVSFGFVLLWHGFYHHNYVWIGLNVVALFIEMSSKAFYGIEGVKMWREKNISDVNFRRILGILQIVPYAFGLYSNFYFLGGSEVGQLFVRRIFEEETVTLRWPFFLLIFLGYFYVQTTMEVDRKKALALKEKEKPKAA
;
A
#
# COMPACT_ATOMS: atom_id res chain seq x y z
N MET A 1 3.12 24.24 19.50
CA MET A 1 2.65 23.03 18.80
C MET A 1 3.85 22.13 18.58
N GLN A 2 3.79 20.87 19.02
CA GLN A 2 4.84 19.90 18.69
C GLN A 2 4.68 19.51 17.21
N PRO A 3 5.77 19.52 16.41
CA PRO A 3 5.70 19.10 15.02
C PRO A 3 5.35 17.60 14.91
N LEU A 4 4.78 17.20 13.78
CA LEU A 4 4.53 15.78 13.49
C LEU A 4 5.87 15.03 13.37
N ASP A 5 5.87 13.73 13.71
CA ASP A 5 7.05 12.90 13.50
C ASP A 5 7.49 12.91 12.03
N GLY A 6 8.78 12.71 11.81
CA GLY A 6 9.35 12.54 10.48
C GLY A 6 8.80 11.32 9.71
N PRO A 7 9.16 11.24 8.42
CA PRO A 7 8.74 10.15 7.56
C PRO A 7 9.33 8.81 8.00
N ILE A 8 8.60 7.73 7.75
CA ILE A 8 9.15 6.37 7.91
C ILE A 8 9.86 5.93 6.64
N CYS A 9 10.79 4.98 6.75
CA CYS A 9 11.39 4.34 5.59
C CYS A 9 10.32 3.60 4.77
N ILE A 10 9.99 4.14 3.59
CA ILE A 10 8.96 3.59 2.69
C ILE A 10 9.36 2.24 2.10
N VAL A 11 10.67 1.99 1.96
CA VAL A 11 11.23 0.69 1.53
C VAL A 11 11.03 -0.39 2.58
N GLY A 12 10.63 -0.05 3.81
CA GLY A 12 10.27 -1.01 4.86
C GLY A 12 8.77 -1.26 4.99
N VAL A 13 7.95 -0.82 4.02
CA VAL A 13 6.49 -0.85 4.10
C VAL A 13 5.90 -1.50 2.85
N VAL A 14 4.92 -2.39 3.05
CA VAL A 14 4.25 -3.11 1.96
C VAL A 14 2.77 -2.74 1.82
N LEU A 15 2.19 -2.16 2.87
CA LEU A 15 0.82 -1.64 2.82
C LEU A 15 0.83 -0.21 2.27
N TYR A 16 0.21 -0.01 1.12
CA TYR A 16 0.16 1.29 0.45
C TYR A 16 -0.61 2.33 1.27
N SER A 17 -1.65 1.91 1.97
CA SER A 17 -2.35 2.78 2.93
C SER A 17 -1.43 3.29 4.05
N LYS A 18 -0.39 2.53 4.41
CA LYS A 18 0.60 2.93 5.42
C LYS A 18 1.68 3.84 4.83
N VAL A 19 2.13 3.57 3.59
CA VAL A 19 3.02 4.46 2.85
C VAL A 19 2.41 5.86 2.80
N TRP A 20 1.20 6.02 2.26
CA TRP A 20 0.54 7.32 2.10
C TRP A 20 0.23 8.05 3.42
N ARG A 21 0.12 7.33 4.53
CA ARG A 21 -0.06 7.93 5.86
C ARG A 21 1.21 8.46 6.50
N ALA A 22 2.36 7.92 6.10
CA ALA A 22 3.60 8.06 6.86
C ALA A 22 4.79 8.56 6.03
N PHE A 23 4.69 8.61 4.70
CA PHE A 23 5.72 9.23 3.85
C PHE A 23 5.71 10.76 4.00
N ASP A 24 4.52 11.36 4.10
CA ASP A 24 4.34 12.77 4.41
C ASP A 24 3.09 12.91 5.29
N ARG A 25 3.33 13.12 6.58
CA ARG A 25 2.26 13.24 7.58
C ARG A 25 1.52 14.56 7.45
N GLY A 26 2.18 15.62 7.01
CA GLY A 26 1.56 16.94 6.82
C GLY A 26 0.56 16.88 5.68
N LEU A 27 1.00 16.37 4.53
CA LEU A 27 0.17 16.16 3.36
C LEU A 27 -1.00 15.20 3.65
N TYR A 28 -0.74 14.09 4.35
CA TYR A 28 -1.82 13.17 4.76
C TYR A 28 -2.88 13.86 5.62
N GLN A 29 -2.47 14.67 6.61
CA GLN A 29 -3.42 15.41 7.45
C GLN A 29 -4.19 16.47 6.65
N PHE A 30 -3.54 17.13 5.69
CA PHE A 30 -4.21 18.05 4.77
C PHE A 30 -5.31 17.33 3.98
N PHE A 31 -5.00 16.20 3.33
CA PHE A 31 -6.00 15.40 2.62
C PHE A 31 -7.13 14.96 3.53
N LYS A 32 -6.79 14.43 4.70
CA LYS A 32 -7.79 13.94 5.65
C LYS A 32 -8.76 15.05 6.05
N ARG A 33 -8.24 16.22 6.44
CA ARG A 33 -9.04 17.32 7.00
C ARG A 33 -9.82 18.09 5.94
N TYR A 34 -9.21 18.37 4.79
CA TYR A 34 -9.76 19.32 3.82
C TYR A 34 -10.37 18.67 2.58
N ILE A 35 -10.08 17.39 2.30
CA ILE A 35 -10.58 16.71 1.10
C ILE A 35 -11.42 15.50 1.49
N PHE A 36 -10.79 14.51 2.12
CA PHE A 36 -11.38 13.19 2.32
C PHE A 36 -12.58 13.21 3.29
N ILE A 37 -12.44 13.77 4.49
CA ILE A 37 -13.53 13.83 5.48
C ILE A 37 -14.71 14.66 4.96
N PRO A 38 -14.52 15.88 4.42
CA PRO A 38 -15.63 16.66 3.85
C PRO A 38 -16.40 15.92 2.75
N ILE A 39 -15.70 15.20 1.87
CA ILE A 39 -16.36 14.39 0.82
C ILE A 39 -17.09 13.18 1.41
N CYS A 40 -16.57 12.56 2.47
CA CYS A 40 -17.15 11.35 3.03
C CYS A 40 -18.31 11.59 4.01
N ALA A 41 -18.29 12.66 4.78
CA ALA A 41 -19.26 12.93 5.83
C ALA A 41 -20.63 13.37 5.28
N PRO A 42 -21.77 12.92 5.85
CA PRO A 42 -21.89 12.15 7.10
C PRO A 42 -21.92 10.63 6.91
N SER A 43 -22.17 10.11 5.71
CA SER A 43 -22.50 8.68 5.53
C SER A 43 -21.31 7.74 5.40
N PHE A 44 -20.13 8.24 4.99
CA PHE A 44 -18.92 7.43 4.75
C PHE A 44 -19.17 6.20 3.86
N SER A 45 -20.12 6.30 2.93
CA SER A 45 -20.47 5.22 2.01
C SER A 45 -19.31 4.93 1.05
N LEU A 46 -19.28 3.71 0.49
CA LEU A 46 -18.20 3.27 -0.39
C LEU A 46 -17.97 4.23 -1.59
N PRO A 47 -19.01 4.70 -2.32
CA PRO A 47 -18.81 5.65 -3.41
C PRO A 47 -18.16 6.96 -2.97
N ARG A 48 -18.52 7.46 -1.77
CA ARG A 48 -17.94 8.69 -1.22
C ARG A 48 -16.49 8.51 -0.81
N LYS A 49 -16.13 7.34 -0.26
CA LYS A 49 -14.74 6.99 0.04
C LYS A 49 -13.91 6.91 -1.25
N ILE A 50 -14.42 6.26 -2.29
CA ILE A 50 -13.76 6.18 -3.60
C ILE A 50 -13.56 7.58 -4.16
N CYS A 51 -14.60 8.42 -4.17
CA CYS A 51 -14.51 9.82 -4.60
C CYS A 51 -13.47 10.60 -3.79
N GLY A 52 -13.48 10.47 -2.46
CA GLY A 52 -12.52 11.12 -1.58
C GLY A 52 -11.07 10.72 -1.86
N VAL A 53 -10.82 9.44 -2.16
CA VAL A 53 -9.49 8.96 -2.60
C VAL A 53 -9.13 9.60 -3.94
N LEU A 54 -10.00 9.49 -4.95
CA LEU A 54 -9.73 10.00 -6.30
C LEU A 54 -9.48 11.50 -6.32
N VAL A 55 -10.23 12.30 -5.57
CA VAL A 55 -10.01 13.75 -5.46
C VAL A 55 -8.70 14.05 -4.73
N SER A 56 -8.34 13.29 -3.69
CA SER A 56 -7.06 13.47 -3.00
C SER A 56 -5.87 13.20 -3.94
N PHE A 57 -5.92 12.12 -4.72
CA PHE A 57 -4.90 11.82 -5.73
C PHE A 57 -4.93 12.79 -6.92
N GLY A 58 -6.11 13.28 -7.29
CA GLY A 58 -6.27 14.33 -8.30
C GLY A 58 -5.61 15.65 -7.89
N PHE A 59 -5.68 16.01 -6.61
CA PHE A 59 -4.95 17.15 -6.07
C PHE A 59 -3.43 16.95 -6.18
N VAL A 60 -2.91 15.76 -5.84
CA VAL A 60 -1.48 15.44 -6.01
C VAL A 60 -1.07 15.59 -7.47
N LEU A 61 -1.87 15.05 -8.40
CA LEU A 61 -1.59 15.15 -9.83
C LEU A 61 -1.59 16.61 -10.32
N LEU A 62 -2.55 17.42 -9.87
CA LEU A 62 -2.60 18.85 -10.18
C LEU A 62 -1.35 19.59 -9.66
N TRP A 63 -0.91 19.26 -8.45
CA TRP A 63 0.28 19.85 -7.83
C TRP A 63 1.58 19.49 -8.57
N HIS A 64 1.74 18.23 -8.95
CA HIS A 64 2.94 17.75 -9.66
C HIS A 64 2.92 18.04 -11.17
N GLY A 65 1.77 18.40 -11.72
CA GLY A 65 1.59 18.68 -13.13
C GLY A 65 1.24 17.45 -13.96
N PHE A 66 0.64 17.74 -15.11
CA PHE A 66 -0.02 16.81 -16.02
C PHE A 66 0.94 16.13 -17.00
N TYR A 67 2.01 15.52 -16.48
CA TYR A 67 3.01 14.80 -17.27
C TYR A 67 2.75 13.29 -17.29
N HIS A 68 3.16 12.61 -18.37
CA HIS A 68 3.00 11.15 -18.53
C HIS A 68 3.41 10.35 -17.29
N HIS A 69 4.61 10.61 -16.77
CA HIS A 69 5.14 9.89 -15.60
C HIS A 69 4.30 10.13 -14.32
N ASN A 70 3.71 11.31 -14.15
CA ASN A 70 2.84 11.60 -13.02
C ASN A 70 1.49 10.89 -13.14
N TYR A 71 0.91 10.81 -14.34
CA TYR A 71 -0.31 10.02 -14.56
C TYR A 71 -0.10 8.56 -14.20
N VAL A 72 1.01 7.97 -14.67
CA VAL A 72 1.35 6.57 -14.40
C VAL A 72 1.64 6.38 -12.91
N TRP A 73 2.45 7.24 -12.29
CA TRP A 73 2.73 7.18 -10.86
C TRP A 73 1.44 7.19 -10.01
N ILE A 74 0.57 8.17 -10.24
CA ILE A 74 -0.69 8.32 -9.50
C ILE A 74 -1.63 7.15 -9.79
N GLY A 75 -1.77 6.75 -11.05
CA GLY A 75 -2.60 5.63 -11.45
C GLY A 75 -2.20 4.33 -10.75
N LEU A 76 -0.91 3.99 -10.77
CA LEU A 76 -0.39 2.79 -10.10
C LEU A 76 -0.59 2.84 -8.57
N ASN A 77 -0.45 4.01 -7.94
CA ASN A 77 -0.75 4.18 -6.51
C ASN A 77 -2.24 3.96 -6.19
N VAL A 78 -3.14 4.51 -7.01
CA VAL A 78 -4.59 4.33 -6.85
C VAL A 78 -4.96 2.86 -7.00
N VAL A 79 -4.40 2.17 -8.00
CA VAL A 79 -4.60 0.72 -8.18
C VAL A 79 -4.11 -0.06 -6.96
N ALA A 80 -2.89 0.20 -6.48
CA ALA A 80 -2.35 -0.48 -5.30
C ALA A 80 -3.24 -0.27 -4.05
N LEU A 81 -3.74 0.94 -3.85
CA LEU A 81 -4.62 1.26 -2.73
C LEU A 81 -5.99 0.58 -2.88
N PHE A 82 -6.56 0.54 -4.07
CA PHE A 82 -7.84 -0.14 -4.33
C PHE A 82 -7.72 -1.65 -4.18
N ILE A 83 -6.61 -2.27 -4.58
CA ILE A 83 -6.35 -3.68 -4.28
C ILE A 83 -6.38 -3.91 -2.76
N GLU A 84 -5.72 -3.06 -1.98
CA GLU A 84 -5.71 -3.18 -0.52
C GLU A 84 -7.11 -2.97 0.09
N MET A 85 -7.86 -1.97 -0.38
CA MET A 85 -9.21 -1.67 0.10
C MET A 85 -10.19 -2.79 -0.24
N SER A 86 -10.17 -3.29 -1.47
CA SER A 86 -11.01 -4.40 -1.92
C SER A 86 -10.67 -5.68 -1.17
N SER A 87 -9.39 -5.97 -0.93
CA SER A 87 -8.96 -7.13 -0.16
C SER A 87 -9.47 -7.08 1.29
N LYS A 88 -9.41 -5.89 1.92
CA LYS A 88 -9.97 -5.67 3.26
C LYS A 88 -11.49 -5.80 3.29
N ALA A 89 -12.17 -5.24 2.29
CA ALA A 89 -13.63 -5.34 2.18
C ALA A 89 -14.08 -6.78 1.99
N PHE A 90 -13.40 -7.53 1.10
CA PHE A 90 -13.64 -8.95 0.86
C PHE A 90 -13.44 -9.78 2.14
N TYR A 91 -12.33 -9.57 2.84
CA TYR A 91 -12.06 -10.26 4.10
C TYR A 91 -13.01 -9.83 5.25
N GLY A 92 -13.64 -8.66 5.13
CA GLY A 92 -14.65 -8.17 6.06
C GLY A 92 -16.02 -8.85 5.91
N ILE A 93 -16.25 -9.61 4.84
CA ILE A 93 -17.48 -10.38 4.66
C ILE A 93 -17.48 -11.55 5.64
N GLU A 94 -18.51 -11.64 6.49
CA GLU A 94 -18.58 -12.64 7.57
C GLU A 94 -18.42 -14.08 7.08
N GLY A 95 -19.10 -14.45 5.99
CA GLY A 95 -18.98 -15.78 5.40
C GLY A 95 -17.55 -16.11 4.91
N VAL A 96 -16.85 -15.13 4.34
CA VAL A 96 -15.44 -15.29 3.91
C VAL A 96 -14.54 -15.49 5.11
N LYS A 97 -14.72 -14.66 6.15
CA LYS A 97 -13.95 -14.75 7.38
C LYS A 97 -14.16 -16.10 8.08
N MET A 98 -15.41 -16.53 8.26
CA MET A 98 -15.75 -17.81 8.88
C MET A 98 -15.21 -18.99 8.08
N TRP A 99 -15.38 -18.97 6.74
CA TRP A 99 -14.82 -20.01 5.88
C TRP A 99 -13.30 -20.07 6.01
N ARG A 100 -12.63 -18.92 6.00
CA ARG A 100 -11.17 -18.86 6.16
C ARG A 100 -10.75 -19.44 7.51
N GLU A 101 -11.38 -19.03 8.61
CA GLU A 101 -11.03 -19.47 9.97
C GLU A 101 -11.26 -20.97 10.16
N LYS A 102 -12.26 -21.54 9.48
CA LYS A 102 -12.54 -22.98 9.50
C LYS A 102 -11.54 -23.82 8.67
N ASN A 103 -11.07 -23.29 7.54
CA ASN A 103 -10.30 -24.08 6.56
C ASN A 103 -8.79 -23.75 6.52
N ILE A 104 -8.38 -22.56 6.99
CA ILE A 104 -7.02 -22.04 6.84
C ILE A 104 -6.54 -21.44 8.16
N SER A 105 -5.50 -22.02 8.75
CA SER A 105 -4.85 -21.50 9.95
C SER A 105 -4.28 -20.09 9.74
N ASP A 106 -4.16 -19.30 10.80
CA ASP A 106 -3.57 -17.95 10.73
C ASP A 106 -2.16 -17.95 10.12
N VAL A 107 -1.37 -18.98 10.41
CA VAL A 107 -0.02 -19.12 9.87
C VAL A 107 -0.06 -19.33 8.35
N ASN A 108 -0.92 -20.23 7.87
CA ASN A 108 -1.06 -20.46 6.43
C ASN A 108 -1.71 -19.28 5.71
N PHE A 109 -2.67 -18.61 6.35
CA PHE A 109 -3.26 -17.39 5.81
C PHE A 109 -2.22 -16.27 5.66
N ARG A 110 -1.31 -16.10 6.63
CA ARG A 110 -0.18 -15.16 6.51
C ARG A 110 0.73 -15.52 5.33
N ARG A 111 0.97 -16.80 5.07
CA ARG A 111 1.78 -17.24 3.91
C ARG A 111 1.10 -16.86 2.59
N ILE A 112 -0.20 -17.13 2.46
CA ILE A 112 -1.01 -16.73 1.30
C ILE A 112 -0.98 -15.22 1.11
N LEU A 113 -1.24 -14.46 2.18
CA LEU A 113 -1.20 -13.00 2.14
C LEU A 113 0.18 -12.47 1.75
N GLY A 114 1.24 -13.15 2.17
CA GLY A 114 2.62 -12.84 1.80
C GLY A 114 2.84 -12.83 0.29
N ILE A 115 2.27 -13.80 -0.42
CA ILE A 115 2.35 -13.87 -1.89
C ILE A 115 1.46 -12.79 -2.51
N LEU A 116 0.20 -12.66 -2.04
CA LEU A 116 -0.75 -11.70 -2.60
C LEU A 116 -0.27 -10.25 -2.47
N GLN A 117 0.44 -9.92 -1.37
CA GLN A 117 0.92 -8.57 -1.11
C GLN A 117 2.11 -8.16 -2.01
N ILE A 118 2.77 -9.11 -2.69
CA ILE A 118 3.80 -8.81 -3.70
C ILE A 118 3.19 -7.99 -4.84
N VAL A 119 1.93 -8.24 -5.20
CA VAL A 119 1.24 -7.54 -6.30
C VAL A 119 1.12 -6.03 -6.04
N PRO A 120 0.42 -5.55 -4.99
CA PRO A 120 0.35 -4.12 -4.71
C PRO A 120 1.73 -3.50 -4.41
N TYR A 121 2.67 -4.28 -3.88
CA TYR A 121 4.05 -3.83 -3.72
C TYR A 121 4.73 -3.55 -5.07
N ALA A 122 4.57 -4.43 -6.06
CA ALA A 122 5.11 -4.26 -7.39
C ALA A 122 4.53 -3.03 -8.10
N PHE A 123 3.20 -2.83 -8.04
CA PHE A 123 2.56 -1.60 -8.52
C PHE A 123 3.23 -0.36 -7.93
N GLY A 124 3.49 -0.42 -6.63
CA GLY A 124 4.18 0.60 -5.90
C GLY A 124 5.62 0.88 -6.31
N LEU A 125 6.38 -0.17 -6.56
CA LEU A 125 7.76 -0.09 -7.01
C LEU A 125 7.83 0.57 -8.40
N TYR A 126 7.05 0.08 -9.36
CA TYR A 126 6.96 0.67 -10.70
C TYR A 126 6.49 2.13 -10.63
N SER A 127 5.51 2.41 -9.79
CA SER A 127 5.03 3.76 -9.54
C SER A 127 6.17 4.72 -9.17
N ASN A 128 7.05 4.33 -8.24
CA ASN A 128 8.20 5.14 -7.85
C ASN A 128 9.26 5.28 -8.95
N PHE A 129 9.44 4.28 -9.83
CA PHE A 129 10.34 4.40 -10.98
C PHE A 129 9.89 5.50 -11.95
N TYR A 130 8.59 5.57 -12.25
CA TYR A 130 8.05 6.66 -13.08
C TYR A 130 8.17 8.01 -12.36
N PHE A 131 7.83 8.09 -11.08
CA PHE A 131 7.87 9.36 -10.34
C PHE A 131 9.27 9.96 -10.24
N LEU A 132 10.26 9.14 -9.87
CA LEU A 132 11.62 9.62 -9.61
C LEU A 132 12.48 9.65 -10.87
N GLY A 133 12.30 8.68 -11.77
CA GLY A 133 13.11 8.52 -12.97
C GLY A 133 12.48 9.07 -14.25
N GLY A 134 11.23 9.52 -14.20
CA GLY A 134 10.48 9.96 -15.37
C GLY A 134 10.05 8.81 -16.27
N SER A 135 9.43 9.15 -17.40
CA SER A 135 8.78 8.18 -18.29
C SER A 135 9.75 7.18 -18.90
N GLU A 136 10.94 7.62 -19.27
CA GLU A 136 11.95 6.78 -19.94
C GLU A 136 12.47 5.69 -18.99
N VAL A 137 12.88 6.08 -17.78
CA VAL A 137 13.37 5.14 -16.77
C VAL A 137 12.24 4.20 -16.34
N GLY A 138 11.05 4.72 -16.05
CA GLY A 138 9.89 3.89 -15.69
C GLY A 138 9.58 2.83 -16.76
N GLN A 139 9.55 3.25 -18.03
CA GLN A 139 9.29 2.34 -19.15
C GLN A 139 10.40 1.30 -19.33
N LEU A 140 11.66 1.67 -19.10
CA LEU A 140 12.78 0.74 -19.18
C LEU A 140 12.62 -0.39 -18.15
N PHE A 141 12.22 -0.08 -16.91
CA PHE A 141 11.96 -1.10 -15.89
C PHE A 141 10.76 -1.99 -16.25
N VAL A 142 9.67 -1.41 -16.78
CA VAL A 142 8.52 -2.19 -17.25
C VAL A 142 8.96 -3.16 -18.36
N ARG A 143 9.63 -2.66 -19.39
CA ARG A 143 10.09 -3.50 -20.49
C ARG A 143 11.04 -4.61 -20.01
N ARG A 144 12.09 -4.25 -19.28
CA ARG A 144 13.17 -5.18 -18.91
C ARG A 144 12.78 -6.18 -17.83
N ILE A 145 11.92 -5.81 -16.88
CA ILE A 145 11.58 -6.68 -15.76
C ILE A 145 10.18 -7.29 -15.93
N PHE A 146 9.20 -6.48 -16.33
CA PHE A 146 7.83 -6.96 -16.45
C PHE A 146 7.62 -7.72 -17.77
N GLU A 147 7.84 -7.08 -18.90
CA GLU A 147 7.54 -7.66 -20.22
C GLU A 147 8.51 -8.78 -20.59
N GLU A 148 9.82 -8.50 -20.53
CA GLU A 148 10.86 -9.44 -20.99
C GLU A 148 11.02 -10.65 -20.05
N GLU A 149 10.80 -10.49 -18.74
CA GLU A 149 11.11 -11.50 -17.72
C GLU A 149 9.89 -12.03 -16.95
N THR A 150 8.97 -11.16 -16.50
CA THR A 150 7.79 -11.55 -15.70
C THR A 150 6.71 -12.21 -16.55
N VAL A 151 6.29 -11.58 -17.64
CA VAL A 151 5.22 -12.10 -18.53
C VAL A 151 5.67 -13.38 -19.23
N THR A 152 6.94 -13.49 -19.58
CA THR A 152 7.54 -14.68 -20.21
C THR A 152 7.90 -15.79 -19.22
N LEU A 153 7.67 -15.58 -17.91
CA LEU A 153 7.96 -16.53 -16.84
C LEU A 153 9.42 -17.03 -16.84
N ARG A 154 10.38 -16.13 -17.08
CA ARG A 154 11.81 -16.46 -17.03
C ARG A 154 12.31 -16.62 -15.59
N TRP A 155 13.50 -17.18 -15.43
CA TRP A 155 14.07 -17.40 -14.09
C TRP A 155 14.13 -16.15 -13.19
N PRO A 156 14.36 -14.90 -13.69
CA PRO A 156 14.36 -13.72 -12.82
C PRO A 156 12.99 -13.46 -12.20
N PHE A 157 11.89 -13.82 -12.86
CA PHE A 157 10.55 -13.72 -12.29
C PHE A 157 10.44 -14.55 -11.01
N PHE A 158 10.83 -15.82 -11.06
CA PHE A 158 10.78 -16.69 -9.89
C PHE A 158 11.70 -16.20 -8.77
N LEU A 159 12.87 -15.66 -9.12
CA LEU A 159 13.76 -15.03 -8.15
C LEU A 159 13.09 -13.80 -7.49
N LEU A 160 12.44 -12.94 -8.27
CA LEU A 160 11.76 -11.75 -7.75
C LEU A 160 10.55 -12.11 -6.86
N ILE A 161 9.78 -13.14 -7.22
CA ILE A 161 8.71 -13.65 -6.35
C ILE A 161 9.28 -14.23 -5.06
N PHE A 162 10.37 -15.00 -5.13
CA PHE A 162 11.04 -15.54 -3.97
C PHE A 162 11.52 -14.42 -3.03
N LEU A 163 12.33 -13.49 -3.54
CA LEU A 163 12.83 -12.35 -2.77
C LEU A 163 11.69 -11.46 -2.23
N GLY A 164 10.68 -11.21 -3.06
CA GLY A 164 9.48 -10.48 -2.68
C GLY A 164 8.76 -11.15 -1.51
N TYR A 165 8.62 -12.46 -1.52
CA TYR A 165 8.01 -13.21 -0.42
C TYR A 165 8.79 -13.06 0.89
N PHE A 166 10.12 -13.19 0.88
CA PHE A 166 10.94 -12.98 2.08
C PHE A 166 10.84 -11.54 2.60
N TYR A 167 10.89 -10.57 1.70
CA TYR A 167 10.73 -9.17 2.03
C TYR A 167 9.35 -8.89 2.67
N VAL A 168 8.26 -9.40 2.10
CA VAL A 168 6.92 -9.26 2.66
C VAL A 168 6.80 -9.96 4.02
N GLN A 169 7.34 -11.18 4.17
CA GLN A 169 7.27 -11.87 5.46
C GLN A 169 8.05 -11.13 6.56
N THR A 170 9.20 -10.56 6.21
CA THR A 170 10.03 -9.77 7.12
C THR A 170 9.32 -8.49 7.55
N THR A 171 8.76 -7.74 6.61
CA THR A 171 8.02 -6.50 6.90
C THR A 171 6.77 -6.76 7.74
N MET A 172 6.02 -7.82 7.45
CA MET A 172 4.90 -8.27 8.28
C MET A 172 5.35 -8.59 9.71
N GLU A 173 6.52 -9.22 9.88
CA GLU A 173 7.05 -9.56 11.20
C GLU A 173 7.51 -8.34 11.99
N VAL A 174 8.18 -7.41 11.32
CA VAL A 174 8.57 -6.12 11.91
C VAL A 174 7.34 -5.36 12.39
N ASP A 175 6.28 -5.32 11.58
CA ASP A 175 5.03 -4.65 11.96
C ASP A 175 4.34 -5.34 13.14
N ARG A 176 4.34 -6.68 13.16
CA ARG A 176 3.83 -7.46 14.30
C ARG A 176 4.58 -7.13 15.59
N LYS A 177 5.92 -7.14 15.55
CA LYS A 177 6.76 -6.83 16.72
C LYS A 177 6.58 -5.39 17.22
N LYS A 178 6.49 -4.43 16.30
CA LYS A 178 6.19 -3.03 16.64
C LYS A 178 4.83 -2.90 17.32
N ALA A 179 3.80 -3.58 16.81
CA ALA A 179 2.47 -3.57 17.41
C ALA A 179 2.45 -4.20 18.82
N LEU A 180 3.21 -5.28 19.04
CA LEU A 180 3.36 -5.90 20.36
C LEU A 180 4.06 -4.97 21.35
N ALA A 181 5.17 -4.36 20.95
CA ALA A 181 5.93 -3.43 21.80
C ALA A 181 5.10 -2.18 22.19
N LEU A 182 4.24 -1.69 21.30
CA LEU A 182 3.31 -0.60 21.62
C LEU A 182 2.28 -1.03 22.67
N LYS A 183 1.67 -2.21 22.50
CA LYS A 183 0.73 -2.76 23.49
C LYS A 183 1.36 -2.97 24.85
N GLU A 184 2.64 -3.36 24.91
CA GLU A 184 3.37 -3.51 26.18
C GLU A 184 3.59 -2.17 26.88
N LYS A 185 3.91 -1.10 26.13
CA LYS A 185 4.04 0.25 26.68
C LYS A 185 2.72 0.83 27.20
N GLU A 186 1.60 0.41 26.61
CA GLU A 186 0.25 0.83 27.00
C GLU A 186 -0.30 0.05 28.19
N LYS A 187 0.32 -1.07 28.60
CA LYS A 187 -0.11 -1.78 29.81
C LYS A 187 0.14 -0.89 31.03
N PRO A 188 -0.85 -0.73 31.93
CA PRO A 188 -0.63 -0.03 33.18
C PRO A 188 0.51 -0.73 33.93
N LYS A 189 1.50 0.04 34.40
CA LYS A 189 2.52 -0.48 35.30
C LYS A 189 1.78 -1.00 36.52
N ALA A 190 1.89 -2.30 36.81
CA ALA A 190 1.39 -2.85 38.06
C ALA A 190 2.07 -2.07 39.20
N ALA A 191 1.26 -1.35 39.98
CA ALA A 191 1.68 -0.64 41.18
C ALA A 191 1.91 -1.64 42.32
#